data_AF-A0A7C5TGC8-F1
#
_entry.id   AF-A0A7C5TGC8-F1
#
_cell.length_a   1.000
_cell.length_b   1.000
_cell.length_c   1.000
_cell.angle_alpha   90.00
_cell.angle_beta   90.00
_cell.angle_gamma   90.00
#
_symmetry.space_group_name_H-M   'P 1'
#
loop_
_entity.id
_entity.type
_entity.pdbx_description
1 polymer ?
#
loop_
_entity_poly.entity_id
_entity_poly.type
_entity_poly.pdbx_seq_one_letter_code
_entity_poly.pdbx_strand_id
1 'polypeptide(L)'
;MQRRDINSVINEAGVNRLGDVLGIVERSVNEGNRLILTVGSRLSYNDIISRLFIGSYVLVIDSTTNSEVMLKVSKIENIPNPPPSIGGLDSTYVKVFGDFVITRTGNNGTYRYSSLLIIPASGSLLLYPNDETIRDFFGLRGNLPIGKAMINGFSVPVTIDSKALDKGMLIIGQPGCGKSLLTKGIIKELYTISDYRNIVIIDRTGEYTKYLVERGLNVSLLLPLDLMRLGRSIDIDELRRYVIDKLRVLGFRSKVKVKMSLSKDDGVEFDVDFPKREFGSLSVFPSSIRFRWFIERAINYLDPEVKYIVTTLMMENDKSLNTVQNFMNALRNPELLNLLNKSSINKAMDLAYFLRNSGYFDAVINVGGENIDISIYSPMRLLRNKLVIFDIHELPEYLLNVYEVVLVEDIIRWLMGLRNGKVIIVVDNAEGLMGSSDLLSTLINNVRIGRIYGVSFIIATRTFSRKLYREFGNVVFMRMSNSLLRINCNEITNLLNNEFILLSPWLNIDCIKGSIA
;
A
#
# COMPACT_ATOMS: atom_id res chain seq x y z
N MET A 1 -27.53 57.49 -2.08
CA MET A 1 -27.91 56.06 -1.95
C MET A 1 -26.93 55.43 -0.98
N GLN A 2 -27.41 54.97 0.19
CA GLN A 2 -26.59 54.51 1.32
C GLN A 2 -25.72 53.30 0.93
N ARG A 3 -24.39 53.44 1.11
CA ARG A 3 -23.43 52.33 1.05
C ARG A 3 -23.70 51.42 2.26
N ARG A 4 -24.11 50.18 2.01
CA ARG A 4 -24.22 49.14 3.05
C ARG A 4 -22.82 48.86 3.59
N ASP A 5 -22.68 48.85 4.91
CA ASP A 5 -21.53 48.32 5.61
C ASP A 5 -21.25 46.88 5.12
N ILE A 6 -20.05 46.69 4.54
CA ILE A 6 -19.58 45.42 3.96
C ILE A 6 -19.39 44.35 5.03
N ASN A 7 -19.43 44.71 6.32
CA ASN A 7 -19.35 43.79 7.45
C ASN A 7 -20.63 42.96 7.68
N SER A 8 -21.71 43.17 6.92
CA SER A 8 -23.00 42.53 7.21
C SER A 8 -23.35 41.31 6.35
N VAL A 9 -22.52 40.88 5.39
CA VAL A 9 -22.89 39.81 4.44
C VAL A 9 -22.09 38.52 4.64
N ILE A 10 -20.92 38.58 5.29
CA ILE A 10 -20.06 37.41 5.49
C ILE A 10 -19.66 37.36 6.96
N ASN A 11 -20.01 36.26 7.64
CA ASN A 11 -19.77 36.07 9.06
C ASN A 11 -18.25 36.03 9.35
N GLU A 12 -17.68 37.15 9.83
CA GLU A 12 -16.23 37.34 10.03
C GLU A 12 -15.58 36.21 10.86
N ALA A 13 -16.30 35.67 11.84
CA ALA A 13 -15.83 34.57 12.68
C ALA A 13 -15.69 33.23 11.91
N GLY A 14 -16.46 33.04 10.83
CA GLY A 14 -16.35 31.88 9.93
C GLY A 14 -15.23 32.05 8.90
N VAL A 15 -15.01 33.27 8.42
CA VAL A 15 -13.97 33.61 7.43
C VAL A 15 -12.57 33.47 8.00
N ASN A 16 -12.35 33.95 9.23
CA ASN A 16 -11.05 33.85 9.90
C ASN A 16 -10.61 32.40 10.18
N ARG A 17 -11.55 31.44 10.15
CA ARG A 17 -11.22 30.00 10.26
C ARG A 17 -10.74 29.41 8.94
N LEU A 18 -10.97 30.07 7.82
CA LEU A 18 -10.57 29.59 6.49
C LEU A 18 -9.16 30.05 6.12
N GLY A 19 -8.73 31.20 6.62
CA GLY A 19 -7.40 31.74 6.38
C GLY A 19 -7.35 33.27 6.45
N ASP A 20 -6.27 33.83 5.95
CA ASP A 20 -6.05 35.27 5.97
C ASP A 20 -6.73 35.94 4.78
N VAL A 21 -7.55 36.98 5.03
CA VAL A 21 -8.15 37.77 3.96
C VAL A 21 -7.09 38.63 3.29
N LEU A 22 -6.90 38.42 1.98
CA LEU A 22 -5.94 39.17 1.17
C LEU A 22 -6.57 40.39 0.51
N GLY A 23 -7.87 40.38 0.25
CA GLY A 23 -8.57 41.51 -0.35
C GLY A 23 -9.94 41.14 -0.94
N ILE A 24 -10.52 42.09 -1.66
CA ILE A 24 -11.82 41.98 -2.32
C ILE A 24 -11.60 41.91 -3.83
N VAL A 25 -12.27 40.96 -4.48
CA VAL A 25 -12.26 40.81 -5.93
C VAL A 25 -13.14 41.91 -6.54
N GLU A 26 -12.52 42.81 -7.28
CA GLU A 26 -13.19 43.91 -7.97
C GLU A 26 -13.68 43.49 -9.35
N ARG A 27 -12.89 42.63 -10.02
CA ARG A 27 -13.18 42.12 -11.36
C ARG A 27 -12.60 40.73 -11.57
N SER A 28 -13.35 39.86 -12.22
CA SER A 28 -12.92 38.53 -12.65
C SER A 28 -12.97 38.42 -14.17
N VAL A 29 -11.92 37.85 -14.78
CA VAL A 29 -11.88 37.51 -16.21
C VAL A 29 -11.52 36.04 -16.34
N ASN A 30 -12.27 35.32 -17.17
CA ASN A 30 -12.00 33.91 -17.46
C ASN A 30 -11.20 33.77 -18.77
N GLU A 31 -10.09 33.06 -18.70
CA GLU A 31 -9.25 32.66 -19.83
C GLU A 31 -9.08 31.13 -19.85
N GLY A 32 -10.15 30.42 -20.23
CA GLY A 32 -10.17 28.96 -20.29
C GLY A 32 -10.20 28.31 -18.91
N ASN A 33 -9.09 27.72 -18.47
CA ASN A 33 -8.93 27.13 -17.14
C ASN A 33 -8.27 28.09 -16.14
N ARG A 34 -8.08 29.36 -16.50
CA ARG A 34 -7.43 30.37 -15.67
C ARG A 34 -8.40 31.51 -15.36
N LEU A 35 -8.41 31.94 -14.11
CA LEU A 35 -9.06 33.18 -13.70
C LEU A 35 -8.02 34.28 -13.49
N ILE A 36 -8.32 35.46 -14.00
CA ILE A 36 -7.59 36.69 -13.71
C ILE A 36 -8.48 37.53 -12.79
N LEU A 37 -8.02 37.70 -11.56
CA LEU A 37 -8.73 38.45 -10.53
C LEU A 37 -8.03 39.78 -10.30
N THR A 38 -8.73 40.89 -10.51
CA THR A 38 -8.31 42.19 -10.00
C THR A 38 -8.78 42.31 -8.56
N VAL A 39 -7.86 42.50 -7.63
CA VAL A 39 -8.11 42.48 -6.20
C VAL A 39 -7.72 43.82 -5.59
N GLY A 40 -8.67 44.47 -4.91
CA GLY A 40 -8.43 45.62 -4.03
C GLY A 40 -8.08 45.14 -2.62
N SER A 41 -7.06 45.73 -2.00
CA SER A 41 -6.60 45.33 -0.67
C SER A 41 -6.17 46.50 0.20
N ARG A 42 -6.42 46.34 1.51
CA ARG A 42 -5.90 47.22 2.57
C ARG A 42 -4.48 46.86 3.00
N LEU A 43 -3.96 45.71 2.57
CA LEU A 43 -2.58 45.31 2.79
C LEU A 43 -1.66 46.04 1.81
N SER A 44 -0.40 46.26 2.21
CA SER A 44 0.58 46.79 1.27
C SER A 44 0.92 45.75 0.20
N TYR A 45 1.39 46.20 -0.97
CA TYR A 45 1.85 45.29 -2.02
C TYR A 45 2.90 44.30 -1.52
N ASN A 46 3.83 44.75 -0.67
CA ASN A 46 4.87 43.92 -0.06
C ASN A 46 4.28 42.83 0.84
N ASP A 47 3.26 43.16 1.63
CA ASP A 47 2.59 42.18 2.49
C ASP A 47 1.87 41.11 1.65
N ILE A 48 1.23 41.52 0.55
CA ILE A 48 0.52 40.59 -0.35
C ILE A 48 1.52 39.62 -1.01
N ILE A 49 2.60 40.12 -1.61
CA ILE A 49 3.58 39.25 -2.30
C ILE A 49 4.44 38.43 -1.32
N SER A 50 4.55 38.85 -0.05
CA SER A 50 5.21 38.05 0.98
C SER A 50 4.44 36.76 1.31
N ARG A 51 3.11 36.78 1.11
CA ARG A 51 2.21 35.63 1.35
C ARG A 51 1.91 34.86 0.07
N LEU A 52 1.66 35.58 -1.02
CA LEU A 52 1.17 35.05 -2.28
C LEU A 52 2.33 34.98 -3.29
N PHE A 53 2.69 33.78 -3.71
CA PHE A 53 3.78 33.50 -4.65
C PHE A 53 3.34 32.50 -5.72
N ILE A 54 4.11 32.38 -6.82
CA ILE A 54 3.79 31.44 -7.90
C ILE A 54 3.80 30.00 -7.35
N GLY A 55 2.71 29.28 -7.58
CA GLY A 55 2.47 27.93 -7.07
C GLY A 55 1.70 27.86 -5.75
N SER A 56 1.50 28.98 -5.06
CA SER A 56 0.62 29.03 -3.88
C SER A 56 -0.86 28.87 -4.26
N TYR A 57 -1.66 28.39 -3.34
CA TYR A 57 -3.10 28.25 -3.48
C TYR A 57 -3.82 29.40 -2.80
N VAL A 58 -4.88 29.88 -3.43
CA VAL A 58 -5.76 30.93 -2.89
C VAL A 58 -7.21 30.48 -2.97
N LEU A 59 -8.00 30.93 -2.01
CA LEU A 59 -9.42 30.64 -1.93
C LEU A 59 -10.22 31.88 -2.27
N VAL A 60 -11.16 31.77 -3.20
CA VAL A 60 -12.12 32.84 -3.51
C VAL A 60 -13.49 32.44 -2.99
N ILE A 61 -14.11 33.27 -2.16
CA ILE A 61 -15.49 33.07 -1.70
C ILE A 61 -16.39 34.00 -2.51
N ASP A 62 -17.21 33.42 -3.37
CA ASP A 62 -18.12 34.15 -4.23
C ASP A 62 -19.19 34.88 -3.42
N SER A 63 -19.29 36.20 -3.61
CA SER A 63 -20.20 37.07 -2.84
C SER A 63 -21.69 36.82 -3.11
N THR A 64 -22.04 36.18 -4.22
CA THR A 64 -23.44 35.99 -4.64
C THR A 64 -23.99 34.62 -4.25
N THR A 65 -23.15 33.59 -4.31
CA THR A 65 -23.53 32.19 -4.11
C THR A 65 -22.93 31.56 -2.86
N ASN A 66 -21.97 32.22 -2.20
CA ASN A 66 -21.10 31.64 -1.19
C ASN A 66 -20.36 30.38 -1.67
N SER A 67 -20.25 30.19 -2.99
CA SER A 67 -19.42 29.14 -3.56
C SER A 67 -17.96 29.49 -3.35
N GLU A 68 -17.15 28.48 -3.10
CA GLU A 68 -15.75 28.65 -2.80
C GLU A 68 -14.90 28.05 -3.90
N VAL A 69 -13.97 28.82 -4.46
CA VAL A 69 -13.15 28.44 -5.61
C VAL A 69 -11.68 28.44 -5.20
N MET A 70 -11.03 27.29 -5.29
CA MET A 70 -9.60 27.16 -5.05
C MET A 70 -8.82 27.33 -6.36
N LEU A 71 -7.82 28.20 -6.34
CA LEU A 71 -6.97 28.51 -7.48
C LEU A 71 -5.50 28.32 -7.13
N LYS A 72 -4.69 27.84 -8.08
CA LYS A 72 -3.22 27.80 -7.97
C LYS A 72 -2.65 29.01 -8.69
N VAL A 73 -1.97 29.89 -7.96
CA VAL A 73 -1.42 31.14 -8.49
C VAL A 73 -0.35 30.84 -9.52
N SER A 74 -0.51 31.35 -10.73
CA SER A 74 0.46 31.24 -11.83
C SER A 74 1.21 32.55 -12.10
N LYS A 75 0.62 33.70 -11.76
CA LYS A 75 1.25 35.03 -11.91
C LYS A 75 0.60 36.06 -10.98
N ILE A 76 1.37 37.09 -10.63
CA ILE A 76 0.90 38.24 -9.85
C ILE A 76 1.43 39.51 -10.52
N GLU A 77 0.60 40.54 -10.68
CA GLU A 77 1.00 41.84 -11.20
C GLU A 77 0.51 42.96 -10.29
N ASN A 78 1.35 43.97 -10.07
CA ASN A 78 0.90 45.20 -9.43
C ASN A 78 0.07 46.03 -10.42
N ILE A 79 -1.00 46.68 -9.95
CA ILE A 79 -1.79 47.64 -10.71
C ILE A 79 -1.55 49.03 -10.12
N PRO A 80 -0.57 49.80 -10.64
CA PRO A 80 -0.24 51.11 -10.08
C PRO A 80 -1.36 52.15 -10.23
N ASN A 81 -2.22 52.01 -11.25
CA ASN A 81 -3.41 52.84 -11.45
C ASN A 81 -4.63 51.92 -11.68
N PRO A 82 -5.54 51.76 -10.70
CA PRO A 82 -6.75 50.98 -10.91
C PRO A 82 -7.62 51.61 -12.01
N PRO A 83 -8.37 50.81 -12.80
CA PRO A 83 -9.34 51.32 -13.76
C PRO A 83 -10.31 52.32 -13.11
N PRO A 84 -10.71 53.42 -13.79
CA PRO A 84 -11.65 54.41 -13.25
C PRO A 84 -13.02 53.84 -12.82
N SER A 85 -13.35 52.64 -13.31
CA SER A 85 -14.57 51.89 -12.97
C SER A 85 -14.54 51.21 -11.60
N ILE A 86 -13.41 51.22 -10.88
CA ILE A 86 -13.25 50.63 -9.55
C ILE A 86 -13.22 51.76 -8.51
N GLY A 87 -14.34 51.97 -7.81
CA GLY A 87 -14.50 53.08 -6.86
C GLY A 87 -14.30 52.64 -5.41
N GLY A 88 -13.06 52.59 -4.93
CA GLY A 88 -12.73 52.14 -3.57
C GLY A 88 -11.47 52.75 -2.95
N LEU A 89 -11.51 52.95 -1.62
CA LEU A 89 -10.52 53.56 -0.70
C LEU A 89 -9.31 52.64 -0.38
N ASP A 90 -9.16 51.51 -1.06
CA ASP A 90 -8.12 50.53 -0.77
C ASP A 90 -6.76 50.98 -1.32
N SER A 91 -5.70 50.77 -0.54
CA SER A 91 -4.36 51.33 -0.78
C SER A 91 -3.58 50.60 -1.87
N THR A 92 -3.98 49.39 -2.27
CA THR A 92 -3.22 48.56 -3.22
C THR A 92 -4.13 47.71 -4.08
N TYR A 93 -3.81 47.63 -5.38
CA TYR A 93 -4.49 46.78 -6.35
C TYR A 93 -3.53 45.82 -7.01
N VAL A 94 -3.91 44.55 -7.09
CA VAL A 94 -3.11 43.50 -7.74
C VAL A 94 -3.95 42.69 -8.72
N LYS A 95 -3.33 42.17 -9.77
CA LYS A 95 -3.90 41.08 -10.56
C LYS A 95 -3.32 39.76 -10.08
N VAL A 96 -4.20 38.83 -9.71
CA VAL A 96 -3.85 37.45 -9.40
C VAL A 96 -4.32 36.58 -10.54
N PHE A 97 -3.39 35.89 -11.20
CA PHE A 97 -3.67 34.90 -12.21
C PHE A 97 -3.66 33.54 -11.52
N GLY A 98 -4.79 32.86 -11.52
CA GLY A 98 -4.97 31.58 -10.85
C GLY A 98 -5.46 30.52 -11.83
N ASP A 99 -4.73 29.42 -11.94
CA ASP A 99 -5.20 28.24 -12.65
C ASP A 99 -6.23 27.52 -11.75
N PHE A 100 -7.36 27.16 -12.33
CA PHE A 100 -8.46 26.54 -11.61
C PHE A 100 -8.09 25.16 -11.06
N VAL A 101 -8.43 24.92 -9.79
CA VAL A 101 -8.18 23.63 -9.12
C VAL A 101 -9.51 22.95 -8.85
N ILE A 102 -10.39 23.58 -8.06
CA ILE A 102 -11.65 22.99 -7.64
C ILE A 102 -12.63 24.03 -7.11
N THR A 103 -13.93 23.75 -7.28
CA THR A 103 -15.03 24.52 -6.67
C THR A 103 -15.72 23.68 -5.60
N ARG A 104 -16.05 24.30 -4.47
CA ARG A 104 -16.86 23.76 -3.37
C ARG A 104 -18.13 24.58 -3.21
N THR A 105 -19.30 23.93 -3.23
CA THR A 105 -20.58 24.57 -2.92
C THR A 105 -21.23 23.92 -1.71
N GLY A 106 -21.72 24.73 -0.78
CA GLY A 106 -22.37 24.25 0.45
C GLY A 106 -23.89 24.27 0.32
N ASN A 107 -24.54 23.13 0.58
CA ASN A 107 -26.00 23.03 0.74
C ASN A 107 -26.31 22.32 2.07
N ASN A 108 -27.00 22.99 3.00
CA ASN A 108 -27.47 22.41 4.27
C ASN A 108 -26.43 21.59 5.05
N GLY A 109 -25.19 22.09 5.15
CA GLY A 109 -24.10 21.42 5.88
C GLY A 109 -23.38 20.31 5.10
N THR A 110 -23.81 20.02 3.87
CA THR A 110 -23.10 19.11 2.94
C THR A 110 -22.40 19.89 1.84
N TYR A 111 -21.14 19.57 1.61
CA TYR A 111 -20.33 20.17 0.54
C TYR A 111 -20.37 19.31 -0.72
N ARG A 112 -20.53 19.95 -1.87
CA ARG A 112 -20.36 19.34 -3.19
C ARG A 112 -19.12 19.93 -3.85
N TYR A 113 -18.19 19.05 -4.22
CA TYR A 113 -16.99 19.41 -4.96
C TYR A 113 -17.23 19.23 -6.47
N SER A 114 -16.71 20.15 -7.27
CA SER A 114 -16.84 20.08 -8.72
C SER A 114 -15.62 20.67 -9.43
N SER A 115 -15.33 20.12 -10.61
CA SER A 115 -14.35 20.66 -11.55
C SER A 115 -14.94 21.75 -12.46
N LEU A 116 -16.12 22.28 -12.12
CA LEU A 116 -16.75 23.36 -12.86
C LEU A 116 -16.27 24.69 -12.31
N LEU A 117 -15.72 25.51 -13.20
CA LEU A 117 -15.26 26.85 -12.87
C LEU A 117 -16.45 27.80 -12.65
N ILE A 118 -16.52 28.39 -11.46
CA ILE A 118 -17.39 29.53 -11.19
C ILE A 118 -16.58 30.80 -11.36
N ILE A 119 -17.11 31.78 -12.09
CA ILE A 119 -16.49 33.10 -12.24
C ILE A 119 -16.95 33.96 -11.06
N PRO A 120 -16.08 34.33 -10.12
CA PRO A 120 -16.48 35.06 -8.93
C PRO A 120 -17.01 36.45 -9.26
N ALA A 121 -18.11 36.83 -8.62
CA ALA A 121 -18.69 38.17 -8.76
C ALA A 121 -17.82 39.25 -8.11
N SER A 122 -18.03 40.52 -8.51
CA SER A 122 -17.44 41.65 -7.83
C SER A 122 -17.90 41.70 -6.35
N GLY A 123 -17.00 42.04 -5.44
CA GLY A 123 -17.23 41.97 -3.99
C GLY A 123 -16.90 40.61 -3.35
N SER A 124 -16.48 39.61 -4.13
CA SER A 124 -16.03 38.31 -3.59
C SER A 124 -14.76 38.46 -2.75
N LEU A 125 -14.54 37.58 -1.77
CA LEU A 125 -13.34 37.64 -0.93
C LEU A 125 -12.23 36.77 -1.51
N LEU A 126 -10.99 37.28 -1.52
CA LEU A 126 -9.79 36.49 -1.79
C LEU A 126 -9.05 36.21 -0.47
N LEU A 127 -8.73 34.94 -0.21
CA LEU A 127 -8.05 34.49 0.99
C LEU A 127 -6.79 33.68 0.68
N TYR A 128 -5.84 33.76 1.61
CA TYR A 128 -4.76 32.80 1.75
C TYR A 128 -5.19 31.68 2.71
N PRO A 129 -5.55 30.49 2.21
CA PRO A 129 -6.11 29.44 3.04
C PRO A 129 -5.07 28.88 4.03
N ASN A 130 -5.53 28.55 5.23
CA ASN A 130 -4.73 27.80 6.22
C ASN A 130 -4.62 26.31 5.85
N ASP A 131 -3.80 25.57 6.60
CA ASP A 131 -3.53 24.16 6.36
C ASP A 131 -4.78 23.28 6.48
N GLU A 132 -5.64 23.51 7.49
CA GLU A 132 -6.91 22.79 7.64
C GLU A 132 -7.81 22.98 6.42
N THR A 133 -7.98 24.21 5.94
CA THR A 133 -8.78 24.51 4.75
C THR A 133 -8.23 23.82 3.51
N ILE A 134 -6.90 23.80 3.32
CA ILE A 134 -6.28 23.07 2.21
C ILE A 134 -6.60 21.57 2.30
N ARG A 135 -6.50 20.98 3.49
CA ARG A 135 -6.81 19.55 3.70
C ARG A 135 -8.25 19.24 3.33
N ASP A 136 -9.19 20.11 3.70
CA ASP A 136 -10.60 19.94 3.41
C ASP A 136 -10.86 19.91 1.90
N PHE A 137 -10.31 20.91 1.22
CA PHE A 137 -10.48 21.07 -0.21
C PHE A 137 -9.89 19.91 -0.98
N PHE A 138 -8.73 19.40 -0.56
CA PHE A 138 -8.04 18.32 -1.27
C PHE A 138 -8.52 16.92 -0.86
N GLY A 139 -9.36 16.80 0.17
CA GLY A 139 -9.85 15.50 0.66
C GLY A 139 -8.87 14.78 1.58
N LEU A 140 -7.96 15.50 2.23
CA LEU A 140 -6.89 14.97 3.09
C LEU A 140 -7.33 14.79 4.55
N ARG A 141 -8.55 14.31 4.78
CA ARG A 141 -9.19 14.19 6.11
C ARG A 141 -9.24 12.76 6.68
N GLY A 142 -8.50 11.84 6.08
CA GLY A 142 -8.51 10.44 6.48
C GLY A 142 -7.73 10.10 7.75
N ASN A 143 -7.78 8.82 8.12
CA ASN A 143 -7.08 8.24 9.27
C ASN A 143 -5.78 7.51 8.90
N LEU A 144 -5.51 7.26 7.61
CA LEU A 144 -4.27 6.63 7.17
C LEU A 144 -3.26 7.68 6.69
N PRO A 145 -2.14 7.88 7.40
CA PRO A 145 -1.09 8.78 6.98
C PRO A 145 -0.31 8.19 5.81
N ILE A 146 -0.17 8.97 4.75
CA ILE A 146 0.72 8.70 3.63
C ILE A 146 2.00 9.51 3.79
N GLY A 147 1.89 10.77 4.23
CA GLY A 147 3.04 11.64 4.47
C GLY A 147 2.62 13.09 4.69
N LYS A 148 3.43 14.04 4.22
CA LYS A 148 3.17 15.48 4.29
C LYS A 148 3.46 16.16 2.96
N ALA A 149 2.71 17.20 2.63
CA ALA A 149 2.91 18.04 1.45
C ALA A 149 3.28 19.45 1.89
N MET A 150 4.25 20.06 1.21
CA MET A 150 4.57 21.48 1.42
C MET A 150 3.65 22.31 0.52
N ILE A 151 2.63 22.92 1.11
CA ILE A 151 1.63 23.73 0.39
C ILE A 151 1.53 25.06 1.10
N ASN A 152 1.67 26.18 0.38
CA ASN A 152 1.61 27.52 0.97
C ASN A 152 2.62 27.73 2.12
N GLY A 153 3.76 27.03 2.08
CA GLY A 153 4.74 27.04 3.17
C GLY A 153 4.34 26.22 4.40
N PHE A 154 3.12 25.67 4.45
CA PHE A 154 2.67 24.77 5.51
C PHE A 154 3.07 23.34 5.25
N SER A 155 3.37 22.60 6.32
CA SER A 155 3.57 21.15 6.28
C SER A 155 2.21 20.45 6.46
N VAL A 156 1.49 20.29 5.35
CA VAL A 156 0.11 19.77 5.33
C VAL A 156 0.12 18.24 5.40
N PRO A 157 -0.50 17.61 6.43
CA PRO A 157 -0.63 16.16 6.48
C PRO A 157 -1.42 15.58 5.30
N VAL A 158 -0.85 14.59 4.62
CA VAL A 158 -1.49 13.83 3.55
C VAL A 158 -2.03 12.54 4.16
N THR A 159 -3.34 12.50 4.39
CA THR A 159 -4.03 11.37 5.00
C THR A 159 -5.24 10.95 4.16
N ILE A 160 -5.40 9.65 3.91
CA ILE A 160 -6.55 9.06 3.19
C ILE A 160 -7.42 8.23 4.13
N ASP A 161 -8.71 8.12 3.85
CA ASP A 161 -9.61 7.30 4.65
C ASP A 161 -9.25 5.82 4.46
N SER A 162 -9.32 4.99 5.49
CA SER A 162 -9.06 3.55 5.39
C SER A 162 -9.96 2.83 4.40
N LYS A 163 -11.20 3.32 4.18
CA LYS A 163 -12.10 2.82 3.12
C LYS A 163 -11.52 3.04 1.72
N ALA A 164 -10.56 3.95 1.56
CA ALA A 164 -9.83 4.10 0.31
C ALA A 164 -9.17 2.79 -0.12
N LEU A 165 -8.68 2.02 0.84
CA LEU A 165 -8.02 0.74 0.59
C LEU A 165 -8.97 -0.36 0.12
N ASP A 166 -10.30 -0.17 0.12
CA ASP A 166 -11.25 -1.15 -0.43
C ASP A 166 -10.99 -1.40 -1.94
N LYS A 167 -10.46 -0.39 -2.65
CA LYS A 167 -9.98 -0.51 -4.04
C LYS A 167 -8.49 -0.86 -4.16
N GLY A 168 -7.84 -1.16 -3.04
CA GLY A 168 -6.42 -1.47 -2.92
C GLY A 168 -5.49 -0.25 -3.06
N MET A 169 -4.21 -0.45 -2.75
CA MET A 169 -3.13 0.49 -2.99
C MET A 169 -1.97 -0.16 -3.76
N LEU A 170 -1.46 0.53 -4.77
CA LEU A 170 -0.26 0.14 -5.51
C LEU A 170 0.85 1.16 -5.27
N ILE A 171 1.97 0.71 -4.70
CA ILE A 171 3.14 1.54 -4.39
C ILE A 171 4.26 1.17 -5.37
N ILE A 172 4.71 2.13 -6.16
CA ILE A 172 5.68 1.90 -7.24
C ILE A 172 6.90 2.78 -7.01
N GLY A 173 8.09 2.19 -7.03
CA GLY A 173 9.32 2.95 -6.89
C GLY A 173 10.57 2.09 -6.88
N GLN A 174 11.71 2.67 -7.23
CA GLN A 174 12.98 1.95 -7.25
C GLN A 174 13.45 1.54 -5.83
N PRO A 175 14.44 0.67 -5.69
CA PRO A 175 15.03 0.35 -4.38
C PRO A 175 15.53 1.62 -3.65
N GLY A 176 15.34 1.66 -2.32
CA GLY A 176 15.80 2.76 -1.48
C GLY A 176 14.97 4.06 -1.54
N CYS A 177 13.84 4.11 -2.26
CA CYS A 177 13.00 5.31 -2.31
C CYS A 177 12.00 5.46 -1.14
N GLY A 178 11.87 4.45 -0.27
CA GLY A 178 11.01 4.50 0.91
C GLY A 178 9.72 3.66 0.85
N LYS A 179 9.55 2.75 -0.14
CA LYS A 179 8.35 1.89 -0.24
C LYS A 179 8.01 1.16 1.07
N SER A 180 8.96 0.40 1.61
CA SER A 180 8.75 -0.39 2.84
C SER A 180 8.49 0.50 4.05
N LEU A 181 9.09 1.70 4.10
CA LEU A 181 8.82 2.67 5.17
C LEU A 181 7.36 3.15 5.14
N LEU A 182 6.85 3.51 3.96
CA LEU A 182 5.45 3.88 3.76
C LEU A 182 4.52 2.72 4.12
N THR A 183 4.76 1.52 3.57
CA THR A 183 3.93 0.34 3.82
C THR A 183 3.85 0.00 5.31
N LYS A 184 4.99 0.02 6.02
CA LYS A 184 5.06 -0.21 7.48
C LYS A 184 4.31 0.86 8.28
N GLY A 185 4.38 2.12 7.86
CA GLY A 185 3.60 3.21 8.45
C GLY A 185 2.10 2.98 8.32
N ILE A 186 1.63 2.60 7.12
CA ILE A 186 0.22 2.28 6.87
C ILE A 186 -0.23 1.08 7.70
N ILE A 187 0.55 -0.01 7.74
CA ILE A 187 0.22 -1.21 8.54
C ILE A 187 0.02 -0.86 10.02
N LYS A 188 0.88 -0.01 10.58
CA LYS A 188 0.80 0.40 11.97
C LYS A 188 -0.54 1.07 12.29
N GLU A 189 -0.99 1.97 11.43
CA GLU A 189 -2.27 2.66 11.62
C GLU A 189 -3.46 1.75 11.31
N LEU A 190 -3.36 0.85 10.33
CA LEU A 190 -4.38 -0.18 10.10
C LEU A 190 -4.56 -1.12 11.31
N TYR A 191 -3.49 -1.39 12.04
CA TYR A 191 -3.53 -2.23 13.23
C TYR A 191 -4.40 -1.61 14.33
N THR A 192 -4.48 -0.28 14.43
CA THR A 192 -5.29 0.41 15.45
C THR A 192 -6.78 0.49 15.08
N ILE A 193 -7.14 0.31 13.80
CA ILE A 193 -8.52 0.38 13.31
C ILE A 193 -9.25 -0.95 13.55
N SER A 194 -10.32 -0.95 14.33
CA SER A 194 -11.07 -2.15 14.74
C SER A 194 -11.69 -2.95 13.59
N ASP A 195 -12.03 -2.30 12.47
CA ASP A 195 -12.73 -2.92 11.35
C ASP A 195 -11.89 -3.98 10.61
N TYR A 196 -10.57 -3.88 10.71
CA TYR A 196 -9.66 -4.86 10.13
C TYR A 196 -9.51 -6.06 11.05
N ARG A 197 -9.92 -7.23 10.55
CA ARG A 197 -9.75 -8.50 11.22
C ARG A 197 -8.33 -9.01 11.13
N ASN A 198 -7.77 -9.00 9.91
CA ASN A 198 -6.42 -9.46 9.66
C ASN A 198 -5.67 -8.52 8.69
N ILE A 199 -4.38 -8.39 8.92
CA ILE A 199 -3.38 -7.77 8.07
C ILE A 199 -2.36 -8.86 7.79
N VAL A 200 -2.32 -9.34 6.55
CA VAL A 200 -1.44 -10.43 6.13
C VAL A 200 -0.34 -9.85 5.27
N ILE A 201 0.92 -10.11 5.61
CA ILE A 201 2.09 -9.61 4.89
C ILE A 201 2.80 -10.81 4.28
N ILE A 202 3.04 -10.75 2.97
CA ILE A 202 3.97 -11.65 2.30
C ILE A 202 5.31 -10.92 2.20
N ASP A 203 6.25 -11.30 3.07
CA ASP A 203 7.50 -10.57 3.27
C ASP A 203 8.64 -11.25 2.48
N ARG A 204 9.01 -10.65 1.35
CA ARG A 204 10.18 -11.05 0.55
C ARG A 204 11.50 -10.49 1.05
N THR A 205 11.47 -9.60 2.04
CA THR A 205 12.63 -8.79 2.45
C THR A 205 13.12 -9.11 3.86
N GLY A 206 12.27 -9.71 4.70
CA GLY A 206 12.55 -9.97 6.11
C GLY A 206 12.52 -8.69 6.98
N GLU A 207 12.04 -7.57 6.44
CA GLU A 207 12.16 -6.27 7.12
C GLU A 207 10.95 -5.89 7.99
N TYR A 208 9.85 -6.65 7.97
CA TYR A 208 8.61 -6.26 8.65
C TYR A 208 8.54 -6.76 10.08
N THR A 209 8.92 -8.02 10.32
CA THR A 209 8.76 -8.71 11.61
C THR A 209 9.34 -7.89 12.76
N LYS A 210 10.63 -7.56 12.69
CA LYS A 210 11.28 -6.79 13.75
C LYS A 210 10.66 -5.41 13.91
N TYR A 211 10.49 -4.67 12.82
CA TYR A 211 9.97 -3.30 12.88
C TYR A 211 8.60 -3.23 13.57
N LEU A 212 7.69 -4.15 13.27
CA LEU A 212 6.32 -4.11 13.79
C LEU A 212 6.29 -4.54 15.27
N VAL A 213 7.06 -5.58 15.65
CA VAL A 213 7.19 -6.01 17.04
C VAL A 213 7.81 -4.92 17.92
N GLU A 214 8.87 -4.26 17.45
CA GLU A 214 9.52 -3.16 18.18
C GLU A 214 8.62 -1.93 18.38
N ARG A 215 7.50 -1.86 17.65
CA ARG A 215 6.47 -0.82 17.78
C ARG A 215 5.25 -1.25 18.58
N GLY A 216 5.33 -2.39 19.28
CA GLY A 216 4.28 -2.85 20.19
C GLY A 216 3.18 -3.68 19.52
N LEU A 217 3.36 -4.14 18.28
CA LEU A 217 2.35 -4.93 17.57
C LEU A 217 2.54 -6.42 17.81
N ASN A 218 1.42 -7.13 18.00
CA ASN A 218 1.42 -8.59 18.18
C ASN A 218 1.42 -9.28 16.82
N VAL A 219 2.40 -10.14 16.58
CA VAL A 219 2.68 -10.73 15.26
C VAL A 219 2.65 -12.26 15.33
N SER A 220 1.91 -12.88 14.41
CA SER A 220 2.14 -14.29 14.01
C SER A 220 3.10 -14.34 12.82
N LEU A 221 4.21 -15.06 12.95
CA LEU A 221 5.21 -15.23 11.90
C LEU A 221 5.21 -16.68 11.41
N LEU A 222 4.84 -16.92 10.15
CA LEU A 222 5.16 -18.17 9.48
C LEU A 222 6.56 -18.08 8.89
N LEU A 223 7.39 -19.05 9.24
CA LEU A 223 8.80 -19.10 8.84
C LEU A 223 9.12 -20.45 8.18
N PRO A 224 9.22 -20.52 6.83
CA PRO A 224 9.66 -21.72 6.13
C PRO A 224 11.11 -22.04 6.49
N LEU A 225 11.40 -23.31 6.79
CA LEU A 225 12.74 -23.76 7.18
C LEU A 225 13.27 -24.82 6.22
N ASP A 226 14.56 -24.72 5.86
CA ASP A 226 15.29 -25.62 4.97
C ASP A 226 15.88 -26.86 5.68
N LEU A 227 15.13 -27.42 6.63
CA LEU A 227 15.62 -28.46 7.55
C LEU A 227 16.07 -29.75 6.84
N MET A 228 15.48 -30.09 5.69
CA MET A 228 15.83 -31.32 4.98
C MET A 228 17.23 -31.31 4.37
N ARG A 229 17.91 -30.15 4.32
CA ARG A 229 19.34 -30.08 3.98
C ARG A 229 20.22 -30.88 4.93
N LEU A 230 19.75 -31.10 6.17
CA LEU A 230 20.48 -31.87 7.17
C LEU A 230 20.45 -33.37 6.89
N GLY A 231 19.57 -33.86 6.01
CA GLY A 231 19.49 -35.27 5.63
C GLY A 231 19.05 -36.22 6.75
N ARG A 232 18.58 -35.69 7.88
CA ARG A 232 18.11 -36.43 9.06
C ARG A 232 16.96 -35.68 9.74
N SER A 233 16.20 -36.37 10.58
CA SER A 233 15.30 -35.70 11.50
C SER A 233 16.08 -34.88 12.52
N ILE A 234 15.53 -33.72 12.89
CA ILE A 234 16.06 -32.88 13.96
C ILE A 234 15.24 -33.04 15.22
N ASP A 235 15.88 -32.94 16.37
CA ASP A 235 15.18 -32.91 17.65
C ASP A 235 14.60 -31.51 17.93
N ILE A 236 13.74 -31.45 18.95
CA ILE A 236 13.02 -30.22 19.31
C ILE A 236 13.93 -29.11 19.85
N ASP A 237 15.03 -29.45 20.50
CA ASP A 237 15.98 -28.47 21.03
C ASP A 237 16.84 -27.89 19.92
N GLU A 238 17.19 -28.69 18.91
CA GLU A 238 17.84 -28.25 17.67
C GLU A 238 16.91 -27.34 16.85
N LEU A 239 15.62 -27.68 16.72
CA LEU A 239 14.63 -26.79 16.09
C LEU A 239 14.56 -25.44 16.83
N ARG A 240 14.53 -25.46 18.17
CA ARG A 240 14.52 -24.23 18.98
C ARG A 240 15.75 -23.37 18.70
N ARG A 241 16.95 -23.97 18.60
CA ARG A 241 18.18 -23.24 18.26
C ARG A 241 18.08 -22.65 16.85
N TYR A 242 17.57 -23.42 15.89
CA TYR A 242 17.38 -22.96 14.52
C TYR A 242 16.46 -21.73 14.45
N VAL A 243 15.33 -21.77 15.16
CA VAL A 243 14.40 -20.62 15.25
C VAL A 243 15.08 -19.40 15.89
N ILE A 244 15.85 -19.59 16.96
CA ILE A 244 16.61 -18.49 17.59
C ILE A 244 17.62 -17.88 16.62
N ASP A 245 18.31 -18.69 15.82
CA ASP A 245 19.26 -18.20 14.84
C ASP A 245 18.56 -17.43 13.70
N LYS A 246 17.40 -17.91 13.24
CA LYS A 246 16.57 -17.16 12.27
C LYS A 246 16.07 -15.83 12.82
N LEU A 247 15.66 -15.78 14.10
CA LEU A 247 15.30 -14.52 14.75
C LEU A 247 16.49 -13.54 14.81
N ARG A 248 17.73 -14.02 14.95
CA ARG A 248 18.93 -13.17 14.88
C ARG A 248 19.14 -12.59 13.48
N VAL A 249 18.90 -13.38 12.42
CA VAL A 249 18.94 -12.93 11.02
C VAL A 249 17.91 -11.81 10.80
N LEU A 250 16.70 -11.95 11.35
CA LEU A 250 15.67 -10.90 11.38
C LEU A 250 16.02 -9.70 12.27
N GLY A 251 17.19 -9.71 12.91
CA GLY A 251 17.75 -8.58 13.64
C GLY A 251 17.46 -8.56 15.14
N PHE A 252 16.86 -9.61 15.72
CA PHE A 252 16.70 -9.77 17.16
C PHE A 252 17.99 -10.29 17.81
N ARG A 253 18.96 -9.38 18.02
CA ARG A 253 20.30 -9.73 18.55
C ARG A 253 20.36 -9.95 20.06
N SER A 254 19.38 -9.45 20.81
CA SER A 254 19.29 -9.66 22.26
C SER A 254 18.92 -11.10 22.61
N LYS A 255 19.31 -11.56 23.81
CA LYS A 255 18.90 -12.86 24.33
C LYS A 255 17.37 -12.89 24.50
N VAL A 256 16.68 -13.55 23.58
CA VAL A 256 15.24 -13.82 23.66
C VAL A 256 15.00 -15.11 24.42
N LYS A 257 13.90 -15.18 25.17
CA LYS A 257 13.41 -16.44 25.73
C LYS A 257 12.31 -16.95 24.81
N VAL A 258 12.33 -18.24 24.52
CA VAL A 258 11.33 -18.84 23.63
C VAL A 258 10.65 -19.97 24.39
N LYS A 259 9.32 -19.90 24.46
CA LYS A 259 8.48 -20.98 24.97
C LYS A 259 7.85 -21.70 23.79
N MET A 260 7.64 -22.99 23.91
CA MET A 260 7.14 -23.80 22.82
C MET A 260 5.79 -24.40 23.19
N SER A 261 4.89 -24.44 22.22
CA SER A 261 3.67 -25.24 22.26
C SER A 261 3.55 -26.09 20.99
N LEU A 262 2.92 -27.27 21.12
CA LEU A 262 2.76 -28.23 20.03
C LEU A 262 1.28 -28.61 19.91
N SER A 263 0.76 -28.60 18.70
CA SER A 263 -0.56 -29.14 18.33
C SER A 263 -0.37 -30.18 17.25
N LYS A 264 -1.02 -31.34 17.37
CA LYS A 264 -0.98 -32.37 16.30
C LYS A 264 -1.59 -31.86 14.99
N ASP A 265 -2.59 -30.98 15.08
CA ASP A 265 -3.33 -30.47 13.92
C ASP A 265 -2.78 -29.12 13.40
N ASP A 266 -2.14 -28.34 14.27
CA ASP A 266 -1.67 -26.98 13.94
C ASP A 266 -0.15 -26.79 14.03
N GLY A 267 0.62 -27.88 14.18
CA GLY A 267 2.08 -27.86 14.20
C GLY A 267 2.71 -27.23 15.45
N VAL A 268 3.96 -26.80 15.28
CA VAL A 268 4.80 -26.20 16.35
C VAL A 268 4.63 -24.69 16.38
N GLU A 269 4.52 -24.12 17.57
CA GLU A 269 4.53 -22.68 17.81
C GLU A 269 5.58 -22.35 18.87
N PHE A 270 6.29 -21.26 18.64
CA PHE A 270 7.30 -20.71 19.52
C PHE A 270 6.90 -19.28 19.92
N ASP A 271 6.49 -19.09 21.16
CA ASP A 271 6.21 -17.77 21.74
C ASP A 271 7.51 -17.13 22.22
N VAL A 272 7.80 -15.94 21.70
CA VAL A 272 9.04 -15.20 21.95
C VAL A 272 8.79 -14.12 22.99
N ASP A 273 9.43 -14.27 24.14
CA ASP A 273 9.43 -13.30 25.24
C ASP A 273 10.59 -12.31 25.05
N PHE A 274 10.25 -11.03 24.84
CA PHE A 274 11.21 -9.94 24.74
C PHE A 274 11.49 -9.29 26.10
N PRO A 275 12.74 -8.86 26.38
CA PRO A 275 13.08 -8.21 27.64
C PRO A 275 12.51 -6.78 27.77
N LYS A 276 12.22 -6.11 26.65
CA LYS A 276 11.65 -4.74 26.64
C LYS A 276 10.13 -4.79 26.69
N ARG A 277 9.53 -4.10 27.68
CA ARG A 277 8.08 -4.08 27.89
C ARG A 277 7.27 -3.40 26.78
N GLU A 278 7.91 -2.58 25.95
CA GLU A 278 7.25 -1.85 24.84
C GLU A 278 7.09 -2.71 23.58
N PHE A 279 7.77 -3.86 23.51
CA PHE A 279 7.67 -4.74 22.35
C PHE A 279 6.36 -5.52 22.39
N GLY A 280 5.77 -5.75 21.22
CA GLY A 280 4.60 -6.61 21.09
C GLY A 280 4.97 -8.09 21.25
N SER A 281 3.97 -8.97 21.24
CA SER A 281 4.20 -10.41 21.24
C SER A 281 4.61 -10.92 19.87
N LEU A 282 5.45 -11.95 19.83
CA LEU A 282 5.80 -12.65 18.59
C LEU A 282 5.58 -14.15 18.78
N SER A 283 4.68 -14.72 17.97
CA SER A 283 4.45 -16.16 17.89
C SER A 283 5.02 -16.65 16.56
N VAL A 284 6.03 -17.52 16.62
CA VAL A 284 6.73 -18.05 15.44
C VAL A 284 6.24 -19.47 15.15
N PHE A 285 5.84 -19.68 13.90
CA PHE A 285 5.37 -20.94 13.35
C PHE A 285 6.39 -21.44 12.33
N PRO A 286 7.43 -22.17 12.78
CA PRO A 286 8.36 -22.79 11.86
C PRO A 286 7.64 -23.87 11.06
N SER A 287 7.84 -23.88 9.74
CA SER A 287 7.14 -24.79 8.85
C SER A 287 8.07 -25.36 7.78
N SER A 288 7.76 -26.56 7.31
CA SER A 288 8.14 -26.98 5.97
C SER A 288 6.99 -26.75 5.00
N ILE A 289 7.31 -26.77 3.71
CA ILE A 289 6.35 -26.77 2.62
C ILE A 289 5.95 -28.23 2.36
N ARG A 290 4.66 -28.56 2.42
CA ARG A 290 4.22 -29.88 1.99
C ARG A 290 4.30 -30.00 0.48
N PHE A 291 5.03 -31.00 -0.02
CA PHE A 291 5.21 -31.22 -1.45
C PHE A 291 3.89 -31.42 -2.19
N ARG A 292 3.00 -32.27 -1.66
CA ARG A 292 1.67 -32.51 -2.25
C ARG A 292 0.90 -31.23 -2.50
N TRP A 293 0.79 -30.41 -1.45
CA TRP A 293 0.08 -29.15 -1.52
C TRP A 293 0.72 -28.23 -2.57
N PHE A 294 2.05 -28.07 -2.52
CA PHE A 294 2.75 -27.19 -3.44
C PHE A 294 2.58 -27.64 -4.89
N ILE A 295 2.82 -28.92 -5.21
CA ILE A 295 2.82 -29.40 -6.59
C ILE A 295 1.43 -29.37 -7.22
N GLU A 296 0.38 -29.70 -6.45
CA GLU A 296 -1.01 -29.64 -6.89
C GLU A 296 -1.45 -28.20 -7.19
N ARG A 297 -1.00 -27.23 -6.38
CA ARG A 297 -1.34 -25.81 -6.60
C ARG A 297 -0.47 -25.14 -7.65
N ALA A 298 0.79 -25.54 -7.74
CA ALA A 298 1.75 -25.01 -8.70
C ALA A 298 1.50 -25.52 -10.13
N ILE A 299 0.59 -26.48 -10.33
CA ILE A 299 0.40 -27.24 -11.58
C ILE A 299 0.29 -26.37 -12.85
N ASN A 300 -0.28 -25.16 -12.74
CA ASN A 300 -0.44 -24.24 -13.87
C ASN A 300 0.81 -23.41 -14.19
N TYR A 301 1.83 -23.47 -13.34
CA TYR A 301 3.10 -22.74 -13.47
C TYR A 301 4.27 -23.68 -13.76
N LEU A 302 4.02 -24.99 -13.83
CA LEU A 302 5.03 -26.00 -14.18
C LEU A 302 5.23 -26.06 -15.71
N ASP A 303 6.40 -26.57 -16.12
CA ASP A 303 6.64 -26.94 -17.52
C ASP A 303 5.51 -27.89 -18.01
N PRO A 304 5.00 -27.74 -19.24
CA PRO A 304 3.87 -28.54 -19.74
C PRO A 304 4.07 -30.05 -19.64
N GLU A 305 5.29 -30.53 -19.84
CA GLU A 305 5.63 -31.95 -19.72
C GLU A 305 5.58 -32.41 -18.27
N VAL A 306 6.09 -31.59 -17.34
CA VAL A 306 6.03 -31.86 -15.90
C VAL A 306 4.57 -31.81 -15.42
N LYS A 307 3.79 -30.84 -15.89
CA LYS A 307 2.36 -30.72 -15.62
C LYS A 307 1.61 -31.99 -16.02
N TYR A 308 1.88 -32.53 -17.21
CA TYR A 308 1.28 -33.77 -17.68
C TYR A 308 1.58 -34.92 -16.73
N ILE A 309 2.85 -35.10 -16.34
CA ILE A 309 3.26 -36.14 -15.38
C ILE A 309 2.55 -36.00 -14.04
N VAL A 310 2.54 -34.80 -13.46
CA VAL A 310 1.87 -34.54 -12.18
C VAL A 310 0.38 -34.89 -12.30
N THR A 311 -0.28 -34.48 -13.38
CA THR A 311 -1.70 -34.77 -13.61
C THR A 311 -1.98 -36.27 -13.73
N THR A 312 -1.14 -37.00 -14.48
CA THR A 312 -1.26 -38.47 -14.60
C THR A 312 -1.09 -39.14 -13.25
N LEU A 313 -0.09 -38.76 -12.46
CA LEU A 313 0.11 -39.31 -11.12
C LEU A 313 -1.04 -38.98 -10.16
N MET A 314 -1.64 -37.79 -10.27
CA MET A 314 -2.84 -37.45 -9.49
C MET A 314 -4.02 -38.39 -9.81
N MET A 315 -4.14 -38.85 -11.05
CA MET A 315 -5.23 -39.74 -11.48
C MET A 315 -4.98 -41.21 -11.18
N GLU A 316 -3.74 -41.68 -11.38
CA GLU A 316 -3.40 -43.11 -11.33
C GLU A 316 -2.90 -43.57 -9.96
N ASN A 317 -2.15 -42.72 -9.24
CA ASN A 317 -1.57 -43.08 -7.94
C ASN A 317 -1.25 -41.83 -7.12
N ASP A 318 -2.27 -41.23 -6.53
CA ASP A 318 -2.20 -39.95 -5.82
C ASP A 318 -1.16 -39.92 -4.68
N LYS A 319 -0.90 -41.07 -4.04
CA LYS A 319 0.11 -41.23 -2.98
C LYS A 319 1.53 -40.94 -3.47
N SER A 320 1.78 -41.03 -4.78
CA SER A 320 3.03 -40.64 -5.42
C SER A 320 3.39 -39.19 -5.17
N LEU A 321 2.40 -38.33 -4.88
CA LEU A 321 2.61 -36.91 -4.67
C LEU A 321 2.67 -36.50 -3.20
N ASN A 322 2.61 -37.44 -2.24
CA ASN A 322 2.59 -37.10 -0.82
C ASN A 322 3.88 -36.40 -0.35
N THR A 323 5.03 -36.83 -0.86
CA THR A 323 6.35 -36.25 -0.54
C THR A 323 7.22 -36.17 -1.80
N VAL A 324 8.26 -35.33 -1.77
CA VAL A 324 9.25 -35.26 -2.86
C VAL A 324 9.86 -36.64 -3.12
N GLN A 325 10.13 -37.41 -2.06
CA GLN A 325 10.71 -38.75 -2.19
C GLN A 325 9.75 -39.75 -2.83
N ASN A 326 8.44 -39.69 -2.51
CA ASN A 326 7.44 -40.53 -3.17
C ASN A 326 7.36 -40.23 -4.67
N PHE A 327 7.45 -38.95 -5.03
CA PHE A 327 7.40 -38.51 -6.42
C PHE A 327 8.62 -39.02 -7.19
N MET A 328 9.82 -38.87 -6.61
CA MET A 328 11.05 -39.42 -7.20
C MET A 328 10.98 -40.95 -7.39
N ASN A 329 10.36 -41.68 -6.45
CA ASN A 329 10.20 -43.13 -6.56
C ASN A 329 9.21 -43.48 -7.69
N ALA A 330 8.11 -42.75 -7.82
CA ALA A 330 7.14 -42.95 -8.90
C ALA A 330 7.75 -42.70 -10.28
N LEU A 331 8.59 -41.66 -10.42
CA LEU A 331 9.29 -41.37 -11.68
C LEU A 331 10.32 -42.44 -12.08
N ARG A 332 10.74 -43.30 -11.14
CA ARG A 332 11.62 -44.45 -11.40
C ARG A 332 10.85 -45.73 -11.70
N ASN A 333 9.52 -45.72 -11.60
CA ASN A 333 8.69 -46.90 -11.87
C ASN A 333 8.74 -47.25 -13.38
N PRO A 334 9.20 -48.46 -13.75
CA PRO A 334 9.27 -48.90 -15.15
C PRO A 334 7.96 -48.80 -15.93
N GLU A 335 6.81 -48.96 -15.27
CA GLU A 335 5.50 -48.88 -15.93
C GLU A 335 5.18 -47.44 -16.41
N LEU A 336 5.52 -46.43 -15.59
CA LEU A 336 5.43 -45.02 -15.96
C LEU A 336 6.43 -44.65 -17.06
N LEU A 337 7.63 -45.26 -17.06
CA LEU A 337 8.63 -45.07 -18.12
C LEU A 337 8.15 -45.56 -19.49
N ASN A 338 7.23 -46.53 -19.53
CA ASN A 338 6.67 -47.06 -20.77
C ASN A 338 5.51 -46.21 -21.32
N LEU A 339 4.80 -45.50 -20.45
CA LEU A 339 3.68 -44.63 -20.81
C LEU A 339 4.11 -43.22 -21.20
N LEU A 340 5.25 -42.76 -20.67
CA LEU A 340 5.71 -41.38 -20.77
C LEU A 340 7.04 -41.30 -21.50
N ASN A 341 7.27 -40.20 -22.23
CA ASN A 341 8.54 -40.01 -22.89
C ASN A 341 9.68 -39.74 -21.87
N LYS A 342 10.89 -40.19 -22.17
CA LYS A 342 12.06 -40.09 -21.28
C LYS A 342 12.47 -38.63 -20.98
N SER A 343 12.24 -37.70 -21.91
CA SER A 343 12.57 -36.28 -21.74
C SER A 343 11.73 -35.64 -20.62
N SER A 344 10.42 -35.87 -20.64
CA SER A 344 9.47 -35.37 -19.65
C SER A 344 9.78 -35.91 -18.27
N ILE A 345 10.14 -37.20 -18.17
CA ILE A 345 10.54 -37.82 -16.90
C ILE A 345 11.82 -37.20 -16.37
N ASN A 346 12.81 -36.94 -17.23
CA ASN A 346 14.03 -36.25 -16.83
C ASN A 346 13.73 -34.84 -16.29
N LYS A 347 12.90 -34.05 -16.98
CA LYS A 347 12.49 -32.72 -16.49
C LYS A 347 11.78 -32.78 -15.14
N ALA A 348 10.88 -33.74 -14.95
CA ALA A 348 10.18 -33.94 -13.68
C ALA A 348 11.12 -34.40 -12.57
N MET A 349 12.11 -35.24 -12.90
CA MET A 349 13.14 -35.69 -11.97
C MET A 349 14.07 -34.53 -11.57
N ASP A 350 14.46 -33.68 -12.53
CA ASP A 350 15.25 -32.47 -12.27
C ASP A 350 14.51 -31.54 -11.31
N LEU A 351 13.21 -31.27 -11.55
CA LEU A 351 12.37 -30.53 -10.61
C LEU A 351 12.37 -31.17 -9.23
N ALA A 352 12.17 -32.48 -9.14
CA ALA A 352 12.15 -33.19 -7.86
C ALA A 352 13.48 -33.05 -7.10
N TYR A 353 14.62 -33.15 -7.81
CA TYR A 353 15.94 -32.91 -7.22
C TYR A 353 16.10 -31.46 -6.76
N PHE A 354 15.66 -30.47 -7.55
CA PHE A 354 15.72 -29.06 -7.14
C PHE A 354 14.90 -28.81 -5.87
N LEU A 355 13.66 -29.32 -5.80
CA LEU A 355 12.80 -29.17 -4.63
C LEU A 355 13.38 -29.88 -3.41
N ARG A 356 13.88 -31.10 -3.56
CA ARG A 356 14.54 -31.84 -2.47
C ARG A 356 15.77 -31.10 -1.94
N ASN A 357 16.65 -30.66 -2.84
CA ASN A 357 17.91 -30.00 -2.49
C ASN A 357 17.70 -28.59 -1.91
N SER A 358 16.53 -27.98 -2.14
CA SER A 358 16.15 -26.73 -1.49
C SER A 358 16.09 -26.87 0.04
N GLY A 359 15.73 -28.06 0.55
CA GLY A 359 15.58 -28.34 1.99
C GLY A 359 14.24 -27.96 2.60
N TYR A 360 13.40 -27.21 1.89
CA TYR A 360 12.18 -26.63 2.44
C TYR A 360 10.98 -27.59 2.48
N PHE A 361 11.08 -28.76 1.87
CA PHE A 361 9.94 -29.65 1.65
C PHE A 361 9.91 -30.83 2.60
N ASP A 362 8.73 -31.17 3.12
CA ASP A 362 8.44 -32.40 3.85
C ASP A 362 9.37 -32.67 5.06
N ALA A 363 9.69 -31.61 5.83
CA ALA A 363 10.52 -31.75 7.01
C ALA A 363 9.75 -32.41 8.15
N VAL A 364 10.45 -33.28 8.88
CA VAL A 364 9.92 -34.01 10.02
C VAL A 364 10.85 -33.79 11.21
N ILE A 365 10.26 -33.52 12.36
CA ILE A 365 11.00 -33.34 13.62
C ILE A 365 10.72 -34.51 14.55
N ASN A 366 11.69 -34.82 15.42
CA ASN A 366 11.51 -35.82 16.45
C ASN A 366 11.15 -35.14 17.79
N VAL A 367 9.99 -35.52 18.34
CA VAL A 367 9.51 -35.06 19.64
C VAL A 367 9.26 -36.29 20.51
N GLY A 368 10.14 -36.54 21.48
CA GLY A 368 9.98 -37.65 22.42
C GLY A 368 9.98 -39.03 21.75
N GLY A 369 10.68 -39.19 20.62
CA GLY A 369 10.71 -40.43 19.85
C GLY A 369 9.68 -40.50 18.72
N GLU A 370 8.67 -39.64 18.71
CA GLU A 370 7.68 -39.55 17.63
C GLU A 370 8.12 -38.56 16.55
N ASN A 371 7.96 -38.96 15.29
CA ASN A 371 8.23 -38.12 14.13
C ASN A 371 6.99 -37.32 13.75
N ILE A 372 7.11 -36.00 13.72
CA ILE A 372 6.00 -35.06 13.47
C ILE A 372 6.30 -34.22 12.23
N ASP A 373 5.36 -34.20 11.27
CA ASP A 373 5.37 -33.28 10.14
C ASP A 373 5.09 -31.86 10.64
N ILE A 374 6.01 -30.93 10.38
CA ILE A 374 5.88 -29.53 10.81
C ILE A 374 5.24 -28.65 9.74
N SER A 375 4.81 -29.21 8.63
CA SER A 375 4.08 -28.47 7.60
C SER A 375 2.75 -27.99 8.17
N ILE A 376 2.49 -26.68 8.11
CA ILE A 376 1.28 -26.11 8.70
C ILE A 376 0.05 -26.51 7.88
N TYR A 377 -0.81 -27.32 8.49
CA TYR A 377 -2.09 -27.80 7.92
C TYR A 377 -3.21 -26.76 8.05
N SER A 378 -3.15 -25.93 9.09
CA SER A 378 -4.26 -25.07 9.54
C SER A 378 -3.83 -23.60 9.56
N PRO A 379 -4.30 -22.78 8.60
CA PRO A 379 -4.04 -21.34 8.60
C PRO A 379 -4.76 -20.62 9.75
N MET A 380 -5.75 -21.26 10.37
CA MET A 380 -6.58 -20.63 11.40
C MET A 380 -5.79 -20.28 12.66
N ARG A 381 -4.74 -21.04 13.01
CA ARG A 381 -3.87 -20.71 14.14
C ARG A 381 -3.02 -19.47 13.85
N LEU A 382 -2.46 -19.36 12.65
CA LEU A 382 -1.72 -18.16 12.20
C LEU A 382 -2.62 -16.92 12.24
N LEU A 383 -3.83 -17.05 11.73
CA LEU A 383 -4.83 -15.98 11.59
C LEU A 383 -5.52 -15.59 12.91
N ARG A 384 -5.15 -16.18 14.06
CA ARG A 384 -5.64 -15.74 15.39
C ARG A 384 -5.19 -14.32 15.71
N ASN A 385 -3.96 -13.98 15.36
CA ASN A 385 -3.47 -12.62 15.53
C ASN A 385 -3.94 -11.74 14.37
N LYS A 386 -4.22 -10.48 14.69
CA LYS A 386 -4.59 -9.48 13.70
C LYS A 386 -3.49 -9.27 12.66
N LEU A 387 -2.22 -9.36 13.03
CA LEU A 387 -1.09 -9.18 12.12
C LEU A 387 -0.37 -10.52 11.90
N VAL A 388 -0.31 -10.94 10.64
CA VAL A 388 0.31 -12.20 10.22
C VAL A 388 1.34 -11.90 9.15
N ILE A 389 2.53 -12.49 9.29
CA ILE A 389 3.64 -12.34 8.33
C ILE A 389 4.02 -13.73 7.84
N PHE A 390 3.97 -13.92 6.53
CA PHE A 390 4.56 -15.05 5.84
C PHE A 390 5.92 -14.60 5.34
N ASP A 391 6.95 -14.97 6.08
CA ASP A 391 8.31 -14.53 5.77
C ASP A 391 8.97 -15.53 4.82
N ILE A 392 9.16 -15.09 3.58
CA ILE A 392 9.66 -15.92 2.48
C ILE A 392 11.01 -15.43 1.96
N HIS A 393 11.67 -14.51 2.65
CA HIS A 393 12.89 -13.85 2.17
C HIS A 393 14.08 -14.80 1.96
N GLU A 394 14.12 -15.93 2.67
CA GLU A 394 15.18 -16.94 2.52
C GLU A 394 14.86 -18.01 1.46
N LEU A 395 13.66 -18.00 0.87
CA LEU A 395 13.32 -18.95 -0.19
C LEU A 395 14.16 -18.65 -1.44
N PRO A 396 14.67 -19.69 -2.13
CA PRO A 396 15.38 -19.52 -3.38
C PRO A 396 14.50 -18.87 -4.45
N GLU A 397 15.07 -18.00 -5.28
CA GLU A 397 14.32 -17.23 -6.29
C GLU A 397 13.48 -18.09 -7.24
N TYR A 398 13.98 -19.28 -7.62
CA TYR A 398 13.27 -20.24 -8.48
C TYR A 398 11.99 -20.80 -7.84
N LEU A 399 11.90 -20.82 -6.51
CA LEU A 399 10.73 -21.30 -5.76
C LEU A 399 9.84 -20.11 -5.33
N LEU A 400 10.46 -18.99 -4.99
CA LEU A 400 9.85 -17.82 -4.37
C LEU A 400 8.60 -17.34 -5.11
N ASN A 401 8.67 -17.15 -6.43
CA ASN A 401 7.57 -16.57 -7.21
C ASN A 401 6.34 -17.50 -7.28
N VAL A 402 6.56 -18.79 -7.50
CA VAL A 402 5.49 -19.78 -7.58
C VAL A 402 4.90 -20.05 -6.20
N TYR A 403 5.75 -20.12 -5.17
CA TYR A 403 5.30 -20.27 -3.78
C TYR A 403 4.46 -19.07 -3.33
N GLU A 404 4.90 -17.84 -3.60
CA GLU A 404 4.16 -16.63 -3.24
C GLU A 404 2.78 -16.58 -3.91
N VAL A 405 2.69 -16.84 -5.23
CA VAL A 405 1.40 -16.75 -5.92
C VAL A 405 0.41 -17.80 -5.39
N VAL A 406 0.88 -19.04 -5.18
CA VAL A 406 0.09 -20.14 -4.64
C VAL A 406 -0.36 -19.84 -3.22
N LEU A 407 0.54 -19.29 -2.40
CA LEU A 407 0.25 -18.90 -1.03
C LEU A 407 -0.82 -17.79 -0.99
N VAL A 408 -0.72 -16.78 -1.83
CA VAL A 408 -1.74 -15.72 -1.93
C VAL A 408 -3.09 -16.29 -2.38
N GLU A 409 -3.12 -17.18 -3.37
CA GLU A 409 -4.35 -17.86 -3.80
C GLU A 409 -5.03 -18.60 -2.63
N ASP A 410 -4.25 -19.32 -1.83
CA ASP A 410 -4.79 -20.07 -0.69
C ASP A 410 -5.20 -19.19 0.48
N ILE A 411 -4.44 -18.15 0.78
CA ILE A 411 -4.84 -17.17 1.80
C ILE A 411 -6.20 -16.57 1.44
N ILE A 412 -6.43 -16.19 0.18
CA ILE A 412 -7.75 -15.69 -0.24
C ILE A 412 -8.81 -16.76 -0.01
N ARG A 413 -8.59 -18.01 -0.44
CA ARG A 413 -9.56 -19.11 -0.22
C ARG A 413 -9.87 -19.35 1.25
N TRP A 414 -8.87 -19.28 2.12
CA TRP A 414 -9.05 -19.42 3.56
C TRP A 414 -9.88 -18.29 4.15
N LEU A 415 -9.71 -17.07 3.64
CA LEU A 415 -10.42 -15.89 4.09
C LEU A 415 -11.82 -15.74 3.49
N MET A 416 -12.09 -16.31 2.31
CA MET A 416 -13.41 -16.32 1.67
C MET A 416 -14.53 -16.90 2.57
N GLY A 417 -14.19 -17.81 3.48
CA GLY A 417 -15.13 -18.39 4.43
C GLY A 417 -15.47 -17.50 5.64
N LEU A 418 -14.77 -16.38 5.82
CA LEU A 418 -14.87 -15.53 7.00
C LEU A 418 -15.87 -14.39 6.75
N ARG A 419 -17.10 -14.53 7.26
CA ARG A 419 -18.20 -13.60 6.98
C ARG A 419 -18.09 -12.21 7.62
N ASN A 420 -17.14 -11.99 8.54
CA ASN A 420 -17.05 -10.76 9.34
C ASN A 420 -15.61 -10.19 9.35
N GLY A 421 -15.49 -8.91 9.01
CA GLY A 421 -14.28 -8.09 9.12
C GLY A 421 -13.50 -7.91 7.81
N LYS A 422 -12.80 -6.78 7.68
CA LYS A 422 -11.96 -6.49 6.51
C LYS A 422 -10.61 -7.18 6.63
N VAL A 423 -10.09 -7.70 5.54
CA VAL A 423 -8.73 -8.24 5.48
C VAL A 423 -7.91 -7.44 4.49
N ILE A 424 -6.65 -7.21 4.81
CA ILE A 424 -5.70 -6.62 3.87
C ILE A 424 -4.51 -7.55 3.68
N ILE A 425 -4.16 -7.80 2.41
CA ILE A 425 -2.96 -8.55 2.03
C ILE A 425 -1.94 -7.55 1.50
N VAL A 426 -0.75 -7.57 2.09
CA VAL A 426 0.41 -6.79 1.67
C VAL A 426 1.34 -7.72 0.91
N VAL A 427 1.59 -7.44 -0.37
CA VAL A 427 2.56 -8.15 -1.19
C VAL A 427 3.73 -7.21 -1.44
N ASP A 428 4.83 -7.41 -0.71
CA ASP A 428 6.03 -6.57 -0.88
C ASP A 428 6.95 -7.11 -1.97
N ASN A 429 7.65 -6.21 -2.65
CA ASN A 429 8.62 -6.51 -3.70
C ASN A 429 8.08 -7.48 -4.79
N ALA A 430 6.87 -7.18 -5.26
CA ALA A 430 6.06 -8.05 -6.12
C ALA A 430 6.58 -8.16 -7.58
N GLU A 431 7.74 -7.57 -7.92
CA GLU A 431 8.28 -7.62 -9.29
C GLU A 431 8.46 -9.03 -9.85
N GLY A 432 8.74 -10.02 -9.00
CA GLY A 432 8.90 -11.41 -9.43
C GLY A 432 7.61 -12.00 -9.99
N LEU A 433 6.45 -11.64 -9.41
CA LEU A 433 5.13 -12.01 -9.93
C LEU A 433 4.79 -11.32 -11.25
N MET A 434 5.51 -10.23 -11.57
CA MET A 434 5.33 -9.46 -12.81
C MET A 434 6.23 -9.96 -13.95
N GLY A 435 7.17 -10.86 -13.65
CA GLY A 435 8.12 -11.42 -14.63
C GLY A 435 7.49 -12.43 -15.59
N SER A 436 6.34 -13.02 -15.23
CA SER A 436 5.57 -13.94 -16.08
C SER A 436 4.16 -13.42 -16.30
N SER A 437 3.65 -13.57 -17.53
CA SER A 437 2.27 -13.20 -17.86
C SER A 437 1.25 -14.02 -17.06
N ASP A 438 1.54 -15.28 -16.78
CA ASP A 438 0.64 -16.17 -16.04
C ASP A 438 0.59 -15.77 -14.56
N LEU A 439 1.75 -15.57 -13.93
CA LEU A 439 1.84 -15.11 -12.54
C LEU A 439 1.15 -13.75 -12.34
N LEU A 440 1.38 -12.81 -13.26
CA LEU A 440 0.75 -11.49 -13.21
C LEU A 440 -0.77 -11.59 -13.38
N SER A 441 -1.24 -12.47 -14.28
CA SER A 441 -2.67 -12.68 -14.51
C SER A 441 -3.35 -13.31 -13.30
N THR A 442 -2.70 -14.28 -12.65
CA THR A 442 -3.17 -14.84 -11.38
C THR A 442 -3.21 -13.78 -10.29
N LEU A 443 -2.15 -12.98 -10.12
CA LEU A 443 -2.13 -11.89 -9.12
C LEU A 443 -3.29 -10.90 -9.34
N ILE A 444 -3.56 -10.51 -10.59
CA ILE A 444 -4.70 -9.65 -10.93
C ILE A 444 -6.03 -10.33 -10.59
N ASN A 445 -6.19 -11.61 -10.93
CA ASN A 445 -7.39 -12.37 -10.58
C ASN A 445 -7.58 -12.47 -9.07
N ASN A 446 -6.51 -12.67 -8.30
CA ASN A 446 -6.50 -12.67 -6.85
C ASN A 446 -6.93 -11.32 -6.28
N VAL A 447 -6.45 -10.19 -6.82
CA VAL A 447 -6.89 -8.85 -6.43
C VAL A 447 -8.39 -8.66 -6.68
N ARG A 448 -8.89 -9.12 -7.82
CA ARG A 448 -10.31 -9.00 -8.21
C ARG A 448 -11.21 -9.88 -7.35
N ILE A 449 -10.86 -11.16 -7.19
CA ILE A 449 -11.60 -12.13 -6.39
C ILE A 449 -11.58 -11.69 -4.92
N GLY A 450 -10.42 -11.33 -4.39
CA GLY A 450 -10.27 -10.86 -3.01
C GLY A 450 -11.22 -9.71 -2.70
N ARG A 451 -11.33 -8.72 -3.59
CA ARG A 451 -12.25 -7.58 -3.42
C ARG A 451 -13.72 -8.00 -3.25
N ILE A 452 -14.17 -9.02 -3.99
CA ILE A 452 -15.53 -9.55 -3.87
C ILE A 452 -15.79 -10.10 -2.46
N TYR A 453 -14.75 -10.65 -1.82
CA TYR A 453 -14.82 -11.27 -0.49
C TYR A 453 -14.29 -10.37 0.63
N GLY A 454 -14.16 -9.06 0.42
CA GLY A 454 -13.72 -8.12 1.46
C GLY A 454 -12.22 -8.19 1.79
N VAL A 455 -11.42 -8.74 0.87
CA VAL A 455 -9.96 -8.78 0.94
C VAL A 455 -9.37 -7.70 0.03
N SER A 456 -8.70 -6.72 0.64
CA SER A 456 -8.03 -5.62 -0.04
C SER A 456 -6.53 -5.89 -0.19
N PHE A 457 -5.87 -5.20 -1.11
CA PHE A 457 -4.44 -5.39 -1.38
C PHE A 457 -3.64 -4.10 -1.21
N ILE A 458 -2.44 -4.21 -0.63
CA ILE A 458 -1.35 -3.25 -0.81
C ILE A 458 -0.25 -3.99 -1.56
N ILE A 459 0.12 -3.51 -2.75
CA ILE A 459 1.21 -4.11 -3.52
C ILE A 459 2.33 -3.10 -3.65
N ALA A 460 3.52 -3.46 -3.20
CA ALA A 460 4.74 -2.68 -3.42
C ALA A 460 5.60 -3.35 -4.50
N THR A 461 6.07 -2.57 -5.47
CA THR A 461 6.89 -3.08 -6.58
C THR A 461 7.83 -2.02 -7.12
N ARG A 462 8.94 -2.45 -7.74
CA ARG A 462 9.79 -1.56 -8.53
C ARG A 462 9.39 -1.45 -10.01
N THR A 463 8.55 -2.37 -10.48
CA THR A 463 8.20 -2.48 -11.90
C THR A 463 6.82 -1.90 -12.16
N PHE A 464 6.69 -1.06 -13.18
CA PHE A 464 5.38 -0.60 -13.63
C PHE A 464 4.72 -1.64 -14.53
N SER A 465 3.46 -1.98 -14.25
CA SER A 465 2.59 -2.74 -15.15
C SER A 465 1.28 -2.01 -15.34
N ARG A 466 0.94 -1.69 -16.59
CA ARG A 466 -0.34 -1.06 -16.93
C ARG A 466 -1.53 -1.95 -16.59
N LYS A 467 -1.38 -3.28 -16.71
CA LYS A 467 -2.43 -4.24 -16.35
C LYS A 467 -2.71 -4.19 -14.85
N LEU A 468 -1.65 -4.23 -14.03
CA LEU A 468 -1.79 -4.15 -12.57
C LEU A 468 -2.30 -2.78 -12.12
N TYR A 469 -1.73 -1.69 -12.64
CA TYR A 469 -2.11 -0.31 -12.33
C TYR A 469 -3.63 -0.07 -12.43
N ARG A 470 -4.29 -0.64 -13.45
CA ARG A 470 -5.73 -0.49 -13.66
C ARG A 470 -6.61 -1.16 -12.61
N GLU A 471 -6.05 -2.09 -11.85
CA GLU A 471 -6.79 -2.81 -10.81
C GLU A 471 -6.89 -2.01 -9.50
N PHE A 472 -6.07 -0.97 -9.34
CA PHE A 472 -5.93 -0.23 -8.08
C PHE A 472 -6.59 1.15 -8.14
N GLY A 473 -7.35 1.48 -7.10
CA GLY A 473 -7.91 2.82 -6.92
C GLY A 473 -6.86 3.82 -6.43
N ASN A 474 -5.98 3.41 -5.53
CA ASN A 474 -4.94 4.28 -4.98
C ASN A 474 -3.58 3.88 -5.54
N VAL A 475 -2.82 4.86 -6.03
CA VAL A 475 -1.49 4.63 -6.57
C VAL A 475 -0.52 5.64 -6.00
N VAL A 476 0.58 5.15 -5.44
CA VAL A 476 1.68 5.95 -4.93
C VAL A 476 2.88 5.76 -5.84
N PHE A 477 3.21 6.79 -6.60
CA PHE A 477 4.43 6.85 -7.38
C PHE A 477 5.53 7.47 -6.53
N MET A 478 6.57 6.72 -6.25
CA MET A 478 7.81 7.21 -5.65
C MET A 478 8.89 7.34 -6.74
N ARG A 479 10.10 7.77 -6.35
CA ARG A 479 11.23 7.88 -7.29
C ARG A 479 11.42 6.62 -8.14
N MET A 480 11.48 6.80 -9.47
CA MET A 480 11.73 5.76 -10.47
C MET A 480 12.90 6.16 -11.37
N SER A 481 13.68 5.18 -11.85
CA SER A 481 14.85 5.41 -12.70
C SER A 481 14.51 5.72 -14.16
N ASN A 482 13.38 5.23 -14.68
CA ASN A 482 12.94 5.43 -16.07
C ASN A 482 11.60 6.21 -16.12
N SER A 483 11.71 7.52 -16.37
CA SER A 483 10.65 8.52 -16.23
C SER A 483 9.84 8.77 -17.51
N LEU A 484 9.09 7.78 -18.00
CA LEU A 484 8.17 7.98 -19.15
C LEU A 484 6.70 7.68 -18.83
N LEU A 485 6.36 7.57 -17.55
CA LEU A 485 4.95 7.49 -17.15
C LEU A 485 4.32 8.87 -17.26
N ARG A 486 3.57 9.08 -18.36
CA ARG A 486 2.58 10.17 -18.44
C ARG A 486 1.46 9.87 -17.46
N ILE A 487 1.63 10.35 -16.24
CA ILE A 487 0.58 10.40 -15.23
C ILE A 487 -0.20 11.69 -15.50
N ASN A 488 -1.53 11.62 -15.44
CA ASN A 488 -2.37 12.81 -15.55
C ASN A 488 -2.28 13.58 -14.22
N CYS A 489 -1.16 14.27 -14.01
CA CYS A 489 -0.83 14.97 -12.77
C CYS A 489 0.01 16.20 -13.11
N ASN A 490 -0.42 17.37 -12.63
CA ASN A 490 0.24 18.65 -12.88
C ASN A 490 1.46 18.91 -11.95
N GLU A 491 1.88 17.90 -11.18
CA GLU A 491 3.03 17.99 -10.27
C GLU A 491 4.34 17.56 -10.95
N ILE A 492 5.46 18.08 -10.44
CA ILE A 492 6.80 17.73 -10.93
C ILE A 492 7.08 16.25 -10.64
N THR A 493 7.30 15.47 -11.70
CA THR A 493 7.53 14.01 -11.64
C THR A 493 8.96 13.62 -11.26
N ASN A 494 9.89 14.59 -11.17
CA ASN A 494 11.21 14.39 -10.59
C ASN A 494 11.10 14.30 -9.07
N LEU A 495 10.96 13.08 -8.57
CA LEU A 495 10.85 12.77 -7.15
C LEU A 495 12.22 12.45 -6.54
N LEU A 496 12.49 13.02 -5.36
CA LEU A 496 13.62 12.64 -4.51
C LEU A 496 13.31 11.37 -3.71
N ASN A 497 14.27 10.88 -2.93
CA ASN A 497 13.99 9.81 -1.95
C ASN A 497 12.94 10.28 -0.96
N ASN A 498 12.04 9.36 -0.56
CA ASN A 498 10.91 9.59 0.33
C ASN A 498 9.81 10.50 -0.25
N GLU A 499 10.02 11.15 -1.40
CA GLU A 499 8.96 11.87 -2.09
C GLU A 499 8.04 10.91 -2.84
N PHE A 500 6.77 11.31 -2.94
CA PHE A 500 5.75 10.58 -3.65
C PHE A 500 4.78 11.51 -4.40
N ILE A 501 4.12 10.94 -5.40
CA ILE A 501 2.87 11.45 -5.98
C ILE A 501 1.78 10.43 -5.64
N LEU A 502 0.72 10.89 -4.98
CA LEU A 502 -0.45 10.09 -4.65
C LEU A 502 -1.57 10.42 -5.65
N LEU A 503 -2.09 9.37 -6.27
CA LEU A 503 -3.34 9.38 -7.03
C LEU A 503 -4.35 8.58 -6.23
N SER A 504 -5.51 9.16 -5.95
CA SER A 504 -6.57 8.46 -5.23
C SER A 504 -7.93 9.07 -5.55
N PRO A 505 -8.98 8.24 -5.74
CA PRO A 505 -10.34 8.74 -5.91
C PRO A 505 -10.92 9.35 -4.63
N TRP A 506 -10.22 9.28 -3.50
CA TRP A 506 -10.57 10.00 -2.27
C TRP A 506 -10.10 11.46 -2.28
N LEU A 507 -9.17 11.81 -3.16
CA LEU A 507 -8.78 13.20 -3.35
C LEU A 507 -9.86 13.90 -4.18
N ASN A 508 -10.12 15.16 -3.85
CA ASN A 508 -10.97 15.98 -4.72
C ASN A 508 -10.18 16.59 -5.89
N ILE A 509 -8.86 16.41 -5.90
CA ILE A 509 -7.93 16.84 -6.95
C ILE A 509 -7.30 15.62 -7.64
N ASP A 510 -6.73 15.81 -8.83
CA ASP A 510 -6.16 14.70 -9.62
C ASP A 510 -5.04 13.94 -8.89
N CYS A 511 -4.14 14.67 -8.23
CA CYS A 511 -2.98 14.12 -7.54
C CYS A 511 -2.42 15.08 -6.50
N ILE A 512 -1.60 14.56 -5.58
CA ILE A 512 -0.83 15.37 -4.63
C ILE A 512 0.62 14.87 -4.53
N LYS A 513 1.58 15.80 -4.58
CA LYS A 513 2.99 15.53 -4.28
C LYS A 513 3.23 15.70 -2.78
N GLY A 514 3.95 14.76 -2.17
CA GLY A 514 4.33 14.81 -0.76
C GLY A 514 5.63 14.09 -0.46
N SER A 515 5.95 13.98 0.82
CA SER A 515 7.10 13.25 1.37
C SER A 515 6.67 12.41 2.56
N ILE A 516 7.23 11.21 2.69
CA ILE A 516 7.04 10.32 3.84
C ILE A 516 8.06 10.56 4.96
N ALA A 517 9.03 11.47 4.73
CA ALA A 517 10.08 11.82 5.68
C ALA A 517 9.62 12.81 6.76
#